data_AF-A0A7S2MCW0-F1
#
_entry.id   AF-A0A7S2MCW0-F1
#
_cell.length_a   1.000
_cell.length_b   1.000
_cell.length_c   1.000
_cell.angle_alpha   90.00
_cell.angle_beta   90.00
_cell.angle_gamma   90.00
#
_symmetry.space_group_name_H-M   'P 1'
#
loop_
_entity.id
_entity.type
_entity.pdbx_description
1 polymer ?
#
loop_
_entity_poly.entity_id
_entity_poly.type
_entity_poly.pdbx_seq_one_letter_code
_entity_poly.pdbx_strand_id
1 'polypeptide(L)'
;FNGAGTGEFDKLGAQKGFSTVQRSIGFSMDNITFGTIDQDSRGSSGLKLFETSTSRKLGEGRDCAYKCTEMTSGQEFALKMYRISNQEQRKAIHHDLYAHLSQVGKHPRIVSYERVIESENTIFVLMELLKGQDLF
;
A
#
# COMPACT_ATOMS: atom_id res chain seq x y z
N PHE A 1 -19.18 -1.94 15.63
CA PHE A 1 -18.14 -1.27 14.82
C PHE A 1 -18.82 -0.66 13.60
N ASN A 2 -19.17 0.63 13.67
CA ASN A 2 -19.78 1.35 12.54
C ASN A 2 -18.66 1.88 11.65
N GLY A 3 -18.47 1.25 10.49
CA GLY A 3 -17.48 1.66 9.49
C GLY A 3 -17.96 2.87 8.72
N ALA A 4 -17.22 3.97 8.82
CA ALA A 4 -17.38 5.13 7.95
C ALA A 4 -16.84 4.81 6.55
N GLY A 5 -17.61 5.13 5.51
CA GLY A 5 -17.14 5.24 4.12
C GLY A 5 -17.23 3.98 3.25
N THR A 6 -18.44 3.48 2.98
CA THR A 6 -18.69 2.28 2.15
C THR A 6 -19.19 2.56 0.71
N GLY A 7 -19.18 3.81 0.24
CA GLY A 7 -19.95 4.15 -0.97
C GLY A 7 -19.21 4.07 -2.31
N GLU A 8 -18.04 4.71 -2.41
CA GLU A 8 -17.51 5.11 -3.72
C GLU A 8 -16.22 4.40 -4.14
N PHE A 9 -15.47 3.80 -3.21
CA PHE A 9 -14.07 3.41 -3.46
C PHE A 9 -13.84 1.93 -3.78
N ASP A 10 -14.74 1.03 -3.39
CA ASP A 10 -14.69 -0.39 -3.82
C ASP A 10 -14.80 -0.53 -5.35
N LYS A 11 -15.39 0.46 -6.04
CA LYS A 11 -15.51 0.51 -7.50
C LYS A 11 -14.22 0.94 -8.22
N LEU A 12 -13.22 1.43 -7.49
CA LEU A 12 -12.06 2.15 -8.04
C LEU A 12 -10.73 1.40 -7.80
N GLY A 13 -10.78 0.17 -7.29
CA GLY A 13 -9.63 -0.74 -7.19
C GLY A 13 -8.81 -0.65 -5.89
N ALA A 14 -9.14 0.27 -4.97
CA ALA A 14 -8.55 0.24 -3.63
C ALA A 14 -9.31 -0.76 -2.74
N GLN A 15 -8.56 -1.51 -1.96
CA GLN A 15 -9.09 -2.57 -1.13
C GLN A 15 -9.09 -2.14 0.33
N LYS A 16 -10.20 -2.41 1.00
CA LYS A 16 -10.26 -2.22 2.44
C LYS A 16 -9.30 -3.19 3.12
N GLY A 17 -8.50 -2.65 4.04
CA GLY A 17 -7.51 -3.42 4.76
C GLY A 17 -7.42 -3.04 6.23
N PHE A 18 -6.39 -3.57 6.86
CA PHE A 18 -6.01 -3.30 8.23
C PHE A 18 -4.50 -3.15 8.32
N SER A 19 -4.03 -2.50 9.37
CA SER A 19 -2.60 -2.34 9.62
C SER A 19 -2.31 -2.28 11.11
N THR A 20 -1.23 -2.91 11.53
CA THR A 20 -0.70 -2.88 12.88
C THR A 20 0.75 -2.42 12.82
N VAL A 21 1.13 -1.50 13.71
CA VAL A 21 2.52 -1.06 13.89
C VAL A 21 3.00 -1.57 15.24
N GLN A 22 3.98 -2.47 15.22
CA GLN A 22 4.68 -2.90 16.43
C GLN A 22 5.93 -2.04 16.60
N ARG A 23 5.96 -1.24 17.67
CA ARG A 23 7.12 -0.46 18.08
C ARG A 23 7.92 -1.24 19.10
N SER A 24 9.19 -1.57 18.82
CA SER A 24 10.10 -2.09 19.83
C SER A 24 10.58 -0.96 20.74
N ILE A 25 10.49 -1.15 22.06
CA ILE A 25 11.08 -0.23 23.04
C ILE A 25 12.59 -0.51 23.07
N GLY A 26 13.36 0.38 22.45
CA GLY A 26 14.82 0.28 22.32
C GLY A 26 15.25 -0.03 20.89
N PHE A 27 15.93 0.94 20.26
CA PHE A 27 16.37 0.98 18.86
C PHE A 27 15.21 0.88 17.84
N SER A 28 14.89 2.00 17.18
CA SER A 28 13.74 2.18 16.27
C SER A 28 13.67 1.18 15.10
N MET A 29 13.11 0.00 15.35
CA MET A 29 12.51 -0.84 14.31
C MET A 29 11.00 -0.82 14.51
N ASP A 30 10.32 -0.02 13.69
CA ASP A 30 8.88 -0.09 13.58
C ASP A 30 8.57 -1.16 12.53
N ASN A 31 8.13 -2.34 12.97
CA ASN A 31 7.57 -3.34 12.07
C ASN A 31 6.13 -2.97 11.76
N ILE A 32 5.81 -2.90 10.48
CA ILE A 32 4.50 -2.55 9.98
C ILE A 32 3.95 -3.77 9.26
N THR A 33 2.87 -4.33 9.79
CA THR A 33 2.11 -5.40 9.15
C THR A 33 0.80 -4.83 8.66
N PHE A 34 0.45 -5.09 7.41
CA PHE A 34 -0.83 -4.67 6.84
C PHE A 34 -1.39 -5.76 5.94
N GLY A 35 -2.69 -5.72 5.69
CA GLY A 35 -3.34 -6.79 4.96
C GLY A 35 -4.73 -6.43 4.49
N THR A 36 -5.26 -7.32 3.67
CA THR A 36 -6.59 -7.22 3.09
C THR A 36 -7.15 -8.62 2.87
N ILE A 37 -8.47 -8.71 2.73
CA ILE A 37 -9.15 -9.96 2.42
C ILE A 37 -9.49 -9.92 0.93
N ASP A 38 -8.86 -10.81 0.16
CA ASP A 38 -9.20 -11.01 -1.24
C ASP A 38 -10.33 -12.02 -1.34
N GLN A 39 -11.31 -11.75 -2.21
CA GLN A 39 -12.26 -12.77 -2.61
C GLN A 39 -11.74 -13.40 -3.90
N ASP A 40 -11.35 -14.67 -3.83
CA ASP A 40 -11.04 -15.41 -5.05
C ASP A 40 -12.34 -15.62 -5.85
N SER A 41 -12.19 -15.77 -7.15
CA SER A 41 -13.17 -16.16 -8.18
C SER A 41 -14.13 -17.30 -7.76
N ARG A 42 -13.71 -18.13 -6.79
CA ARG A 42 -14.46 -19.27 -6.24
C ARG A 42 -15.29 -18.92 -5.00
N GLY A 43 -15.34 -17.65 -4.60
CA GLY A 43 -16.02 -17.17 -3.38
C GLY A 43 -15.27 -17.49 -2.09
N SER A 44 -14.00 -17.91 -2.17
CA SER A 44 -13.17 -18.14 -0.99
C SER A 44 -12.48 -16.84 -0.59
N SER A 45 -12.65 -16.45 0.68
CA SER A 45 -11.96 -15.30 1.26
C SER A 45 -10.54 -15.71 1.67
N GLY A 46 -9.54 -15.18 0.98
CA GLY A 46 -8.11 -15.37 1.28
C GLY A 46 -7.54 -14.15 1.99
N LEU A 47 -6.90 -14.34 3.15
CA LEU A 47 -6.20 -13.27 3.82
C LEU A 47 -4.83 -13.05 3.16
N LYS A 48 -4.56 -11.83 2.70
CA LYS A 48 -3.24 -11.39 2.26
C LYS A 48 -2.59 -10.51 3.33
N LEU A 49 -1.40 -10.90 3.75
CA LEU A 49 -0.60 -10.17 4.74
C LEU A 49 0.71 -9.72 4.12
N PHE A 50 1.11 -8.51 4.45
CA PHE A 50 2.34 -7.86 4.01
C PHE A 50 3.08 -7.31 5.21
N GLU A 51 4.40 -7.37 5.15
CA GLU A 51 5.28 -6.80 6.17
C GLU A 51 6.31 -5.85 5.56
N THR A 52 6.62 -4.80 6.32
CA THR A 52 7.71 -3.87 6.04
C THR A 52 8.27 -3.32 7.35
N SER A 53 9.39 -2.60 7.27
CA SER A 53 9.98 -1.90 8.39
C SER A 53 10.59 -0.58 7.93
N THR A 54 10.80 0.34 8.88
CA THR A 54 11.48 1.62 8.60
C THR A 54 12.91 1.44 8.08
N SER A 55 13.56 0.32 8.41
CA SER A 55 14.91 -0.04 7.92
C SER A 55 14.93 -0.55 6.47
N ARG A 56 13.79 -0.90 5.89
CA ARG A 56 13.67 -1.36 4.49
C ARG A 56 13.40 -0.21 3.51
N LYS A 57 13.86 1.00 3.81
CA LYS A 57 13.67 2.17 2.94
C LYS A 57 14.42 1.97 1.61
N LEU A 58 13.74 2.22 0.50
CA LEU A 58 14.30 2.16 -0.87
C LEU A 58 14.83 3.52 -1.34
N GLY A 59 14.25 4.62 -0.86
CA GLY A 59 14.66 5.96 -1.24
C GLY A 59 14.20 7.01 -0.24
N GLU A 60 14.97 8.09 -0.14
CA GLU A 60 14.68 9.21 0.75
C GLU A 60 13.95 10.32 0.00
N GLY A 61 12.77 10.70 0.49
CA GLY A 61 11.93 11.73 -0.12
C GLY A 61 10.72 12.03 0.75
N ARG A 62 9.88 12.98 0.32
CA ARG A 62 8.69 13.43 1.05
C ARG A 62 7.77 12.27 1.46
N ASP A 63 7.63 11.29 0.56
CA ASP A 63 6.76 10.12 0.73
C ASP A 63 7.57 8.82 0.61
N CYS A 64 8.63 8.68 1.43
CA CYS A 64 9.57 7.55 1.48
C CYS A 64 9.03 6.23 0.90
N ALA A 65 9.79 5.61 -0.02
CA ALA A 65 9.47 4.29 -0.54
C ALA A 65 10.13 3.22 0.31
N TYR A 66 9.44 2.08 0.50
CA TYR A 66 9.91 0.96 1.30
C TYR A 66 9.83 -0.33 0.50
N LYS A 67 10.66 -1.30 0.84
CA LYS A 67 10.50 -2.67 0.39
C LYS A 67 9.51 -3.37 1.31
N CYS A 68 8.54 -4.08 0.76
CA CYS A 68 7.66 -4.94 1.54
C CYS A 68 7.59 -6.35 0.95
N THR A 69 7.14 -7.30 1.77
CA THR A 69 7.07 -8.71 1.41
C THR A 69 5.67 -9.24 1.72
N GLU A 70 5.04 -9.94 0.78
CA GLU A 70 3.83 -10.73 1.05
C GLU A 70 4.21 -11.98 1.85
N MET A 71 3.64 -12.13 3.05
CA MET A 71 4.10 -13.14 4.02
C MET A 71 3.88 -14.59 3.55
N THR A 72 2.86 -14.83 2.72
CA THR A 72 2.53 -16.19 2.25
C THR A 72 3.37 -16.62 1.05
N SER A 73 3.56 -15.73 0.07
CA SER A 73 4.27 -16.06 -1.18
C SER A 73 5.77 -15.74 -1.12
N GLY A 74 6.20 -14.87 -0.20
CA GLY A 74 7.53 -14.30 -0.18
C GLY A 74 7.78 -13.26 -1.28
N GLN A 75 6.76 -12.91 -2.08
CA GLN A 75 6.89 -11.95 -3.17
C GLN A 75 7.20 -10.56 -2.61
N GLU A 76 8.16 -9.88 -3.25
CA GLU A 76 8.62 -8.56 -2.84
C GLU A 76 8.04 -7.47 -3.73
N PHE A 77 7.75 -6.32 -3.12
CA PHE A 77 7.16 -5.14 -3.77
C PHE A 77 7.85 -3.87 -3.29
N ALA A 78 7.73 -2.81 -4.09
CA ALA A 78 7.92 -1.45 -3.61
C ALA A 78 6.62 -0.96 -2.98
N LEU A 79 6.73 -0.22 -1.89
CA LEU A 79 5.62 0.25 -1.08
C LEU A 79 5.74 1.75 -0.85
N LYS A 80 4.69 2.47 -1.21
CA LYS A 80 4.49 3.86 -0.80
C LYS A 80 3.42 3.92 0.28
N MET A 81 3.71 4.63 1.38
CA MET A 81 2.78 4.77 2.51
C MET A 81 2.36 6.23 2.68
N TYR A 82 1.05 6.48 2.64
CA TYR A 82 0.49 7.79 2.90
C TYR A 82 -0.22 7.79 4.26
N ARG A 83 0.30 8.55 5.22
CA ARG A 83 -0.40 8.77 6.50
C ARG A 83 -1.55 9.76 6.29
N ILE A 84 -2.74 9.35 6.68
CA ILE A 84 -3.95 10.15 6.58
C ILE A 84 -4.06 11.00 7.84
N SER A 85 -4.01 12.32 7.67
CA SER A 85 -4.20 13.29 8.75
C SER A 85 -5.62 13.85 8.81
N ASN A 86 -6.30 13.92 7.66
CA ASN A 86 -7.67 14.42 7.54
C ASN A 86 -8.36 13.89 6.27
N GLN A 87 -9.67 14.13 6.17
CA GLN A 87 -10.50 13.62 5.06
C GLN A 87 -10.21 14.30 3.72
N GLU A 88 -9.78 15.57 3.70
CA GLU A 88 -9.43 16.28 2.47
C GLU A 88 -8.15 15.71 1.86
N GLN A 89 -7.14 15.43 2.69
CA GLN A 89 -5.92 14.76 2.29
C GLN A 89 -6.20 13.36 1.75
N ARG A 90 -7.07 12.59 2.42
CA ARG A 90 -7.52 11.27 1.93
C ARG A 90 -8.07 11.40 0.51
N LYS A 91 -9.01 12.33 0.27
CA LYS A 91 -9.59 12.57 -1.06
C LYS A 91 -8.54 12.99 -2.10
N ALA A 92 -7.58 13.82 -1.73
CA ALA A 92 -6.51 14.26 -2.63
C ALA A 92 -5.61 13.09 -3.05
N ILE A 93 -5.19 12.24 -2.10
CA ILE A 93 -4.40 11.03 -2.39
C ILE A 93 -5.19 10.10 -3.31
N HIS A 94 -6.47 9.90 -3.00
CA HIS A 94 -7.37 9.06 -3.79
C HIS A 94 -7.51 9.55 -5.24
N HIS A 95 -7.67 10.85 -5.42
CA HIS A 95 -7.75 11.46 -6.75
C HIS A 95 -6.45 11.26 -7.54
N ASP A 96 -5.28 11.44 -6.91
CA ASP A 96 -3.97 11.24 -7.54
C ASP A 96 -3.76 9.78 -7.99
N LEU A 97 -4.05 8.82 -7.11
CA LEU A 97 -3.95 7.39 -7.43
C LEU A 97 -4.88 7.00 -8.57
N TYR A 98 -6.10 7.55 -8.60
CA TYR A 98 -7.05 7.31 -9.68
C TYR A 98 -6.58 7.92 -11.00
N ALA A 99 -6.09 9.16 -10.99
CA ALA A 99 -5.54 9.80 -12.19
C ALA A 99 -4.39 8.96 -12.76
N HIS A 100 -3.50 8.44 -11.90
CA HIS A 100 -2.43 7.55 -12.32
C HIS A 100 -2.98 6.27 -12.97
N LEU A 101 -3.89 5.55 -12.30
CA LEU A 101 -4.45 4.30 -12.82
C LEU A 101 -5.23 4.48 -14.13
N SER A 102 -5.99 5.56 -14.25
CA SER A 102 -6.85 5.83 -15.42
C SER A 102 -6.09 6.38 -16.62
N GLN A 103 -5.08 7.22 -16.41
CA GLN A 103 -4.36 7.89 -17.49
C GLN A 103 -3.11 7.13 -17.95
N VAL A 104 -2.43 6.45 -17.02
CA VAL A 104 -1.19 5.74 -17.33
C VAL A 104 -1.44 4.27 -17.64
N GLY A 105 -2.32 3.62 -16.86
CA GLY A 105 -2.55 2.17 -16.95
C GLY A 105 -1.25 1.36 -16.82
N LYS A 106 -1.21 0.18 -17.44
CA LYS A 106 0.03 -0.64 -17.52
C LYS A 106 0.87 -0.17 -18.70
N HIS A 107 1.99 0.48 -18.41
CA HIS A 107 2.94 0.91 -19.43
C HIS A 107 4.34 0.35 -19.12
N PRO A 108 5.08 -0.23 -20.07
CA PRO A 108 6.35 -0.94 -19.82
C PRO A 108 7.51 -0.06 -19.32
N ARG A 109 7.32 1.26 -19.23
CA ARG A 109 8.32 2.25 -18.77
C ARG A 109 7.86 3.06 -17.56
N ILE A 110 6.70 2.71 -16.99
CA ILE A 110 6.16 3.39 -15.82
C ILE A 110 5.84 2.32 -14.79
N VAL A 111 6.24 2.57 -13.55
CA VAL A 111 6.01 1.65 -12.43
C VAL A 111 4.53 1.31 -12.33
N SER A 112 4.22 0.03 -12.42
CA SER A 112 2.86 -0.48 -12.33
C SER A 112 2.40 -0.57 -10.88
N TYR A 113 1.17 -0.11 -10.63
CA TYR A 113 0.50 -0.31 -9.35
C TYR A 113 -0.10 -1.70 -9.32
N GLU A 114 0.31 -2.50 -8.33
CA GLU A 114 -0.20 -3.84 -8.12
C GLU A 114 -1.49 -3.78 -7.29
N ARG A 115 -1.49 -2.98 -6.22
CA ARG A 115 -2.61 -2.92 -5.27
C ARG A 115 -2.58 -1.64 -4.44
N VAL A 116 -3.75 -1.13 -4.10
CA VAL A 116 -3.92 -0.10 -3.08
C VAL A 116 -4.70 -0.70 -1.92
N ILE A 117 -4.15 -0.65 -0.71
CA ILE A 117 -4.77 -1.14 0.51
C ILE A 117 -4.96 0.05 1.45
N GLU A 118 -6.19 0.33 1.85
CA GLU A 118 -6.49 1.42 2.78
C GLU A 118 -6.83 0.85 4.16
N SER A 119 -6.08 1.28 5.17
CA SER A 119 -6.43 1.12 6.59
C SER A 119 -7.02 2.41 7.15
N GLU A 120 -7.36 2.42 8.44
CA GLU A 120 -8.01 3.58 9.08
C GLU A 120 -7.23 4.88 8.90
N ASN A 121 -5.91 4.83 9.02
CA ASN A 121 -5.03 6.00 9.09
C ASN A 121 -3.93 5.98 8.03
N THR A 122 -3.89 5.00 7.14
CA THR A 122 -2.79 4.85 6.17
C THR A 122 -3.27 4.21 4.87
N ILE A 123 -2.81 4.75 3.75
CA ILE A 123 -2.97 4.16 2.42
C ILE A 123 -1.64 3.54 2.01
N PHE A 124 -1.66 2.25 1.70
CA PHE A 124 -0.53 1.45 1.25
C PHE A 124 -0.66 1.23 -0.26
N VAL A 125 0.32 1.68 -1.04
CA VAL A 125 0.35 1.48 -2.49
C VAL A 125 1.49 0.52 -2.82
N LEU A 126 1.11 -0.69 -3.21
CA LEU A 126 2.01 -1.75 -3.66
C LEU A 126 2.30 -1.57 -5.15
N MET A 127 3.57 -1.62 -5.48
CA MET A 127 4.09 -1.40 -6.82
C MET A 127 5.12 -2.48 -7.17
N GLU A 128 5.36 -2.68 -8.46
CA GLU A 128 6.45 -3.54 -8.90
C GLU A 128 7.79 -3.07 -8.31
N LEU A 129 8.59 -4.01 -7.82
CA LEU A 129 9.93 -3.72 -7.34
C LEU A 129 10.91 -3.72 -8.51
N LEU A 130 11.35 -2.53 -8.92
CA LEU A 130 12.36 -2.39 -9.95
C LEU A 130 13.74 -2.80 -9.41
N LYS A 131 14.32 -3.84 -10.02
CA LYS A 131 15.69 -4.29 -9.71
C LYS A 131 16.68 -3.42 -10.47
N GLY A 132 17.04 -2.28 -9.90
CA GLY A 132 17.98 -1.31 -10.46
C GLY A 132 18.34 -0.23 -9.44
N GLN A 133 19.40 0.52 -9.70
CA GLN A 133 19.71 1.76 -8.98
C GLN A 133 18.98 2.93 -9.63
N ASP A 134 18.86 4.05 -8.92
CA ASP A 134 18.28 5.28 -9.47
C ASP A 134 19.12 5.78 -10.67
N LEU A 135 18.45 6.45 -11.61
CA LEU A 135 19.11 7.08 -12.75
C LEU A 135 19.74 8.40 -12.26
N PHE A 136 21.06 8.40 -12.03
CA PHE A 136 21.84 9.57 -11.63
C PHE A 136 22.41 10.32 -12.84
#